data_AF-A0A7C8N6N7-F1
#
_entry.id   AF-A0A7C8N6N7-F1
#
_cell.length_a   1.000
_cell.length_b   1.000
_cell.length_c   1.000
_cell.angle_alpha   90.00
_cell.angle_beta   90.00
_cell.angle_gamma   90.00
#
_symmetry.space_group_name_H-M   'P 1'
#
loop_
_entity.id
_entity.type
_entity.pdbx_description
1 polymer ?
#
loop_
_entity_poly.entity_id
_entity_poly.type
_entity_poly.pdbx_seq_one_letter_code
_entity_poly.pdbx_strand_id
1 'polypeptide(L)'
;MSGNTPQPVTSLPRTHKDYTVGWVCALPLERTPAVAMLDVQHPRLEIPAADRNAYALGSIGEHNIGIARLPKGMIGNDNAAAVATQMVMTFTNVKFGFMVGIGGGIPPAVRLGDVVVGTLGDGYPGVI
;
A
#
# COMPACT_ATOMS: atom_id res chain seq x y z
N MET A 1 26.99 -9.18 -38.12
CA MET A 1 26.60 -9.71 -36.81
C MET A 1 25.66 -8.71 -36.16
N SER A 2 24.35 -8.96 -36.22
CA SER A 2 23.31 -8.09 -35.68
C SER A 2 23.11 -8.43 -34.20
N GLY A 3 23.71 -7.65 -33.31
CA GLY A 3 23.55 -7.77 -31.86
C GLY A 3 22.27 -7.08 -31.41
N ASN A 4 21.37 -7.86 -30.82
CA ASN A 4 20.05 -7.48 -30.35
C ASN A 4 20.15 -6.48 -29.18
N THR A 5 19.90 -5.21 -29.44
CA THR A 5 19.70 -4.21 -28.38
C THR A 5 18.45 -4.62 -27.58
N PRO A 6 18.49 -4.70 -26.24
CA PRO A 6 17.28 -4.91 -25.47
C PRO A 6 16.34 -3.74 -25.77
N GLN A 7 15.23 -4.04 -26.45
CA GLN A 7 14.14 -3.09 -26.61
C GLN A 7 13.67 -2.70 -25.20
N PRO A 8 13.47 -1.41 -24.90
CA PRO A 8 12.81 -1.04 -23.66
C PRO A 8 11.48 -1.79 -23.64
N VAL A 9 11.25 -2.60 -22.63
CA VAL A 9 9.96 -3.27 -22.46
C VAL A 9 8.96 -2.15 -22.21
N THR A 10 8.31 -1.66 -23.27
CA THR A 10 7.26 -0.66 -23.19
C THR A 10 6.07 -1.35 -22.56
N SER A 11 6.07 -1.43 -21.22
CA SER A 11 4.90 -1.89 -20.50
C SER A 11 3.74 -1.00 -20.92
N LEU A 12 2.64 -1.62 -21.34
CA LEU A 12 1.41 -0.91 -21.69
C LEU A 12 1.07 0.12 -20.60
N PRO A 13 0.45 1.26 -20.97
CA PRO A 13 -0.01 2.23 -19.98
C PRO A 13 -0.89 1.53 -18.95
N ARG A 14 -0.50 1.63 -17.68
CA ARG A 14 -1.28 1.06 -16.58
C ARG A 14 -2.50 1.93 -16.30
N THR A 15 -3.55 1.30 -15.80
CA THR A 15 -4.82 1.90 -15.38
C THR A 15 -5.07 1.60 -13.91
N HIS A 16 -6.06 2.24 -13.30
CA HIS A 16 -6.43 1.95 -11.91
C HIS A 16 -6.83 0.48 -11.68
N LYS A 17 -7.32 -0.21 -12.73
CA LYS A 17 -7.74 -1.62 -12.66
C LYS A 17 -6.57 -2.61 -12.57
N ASP A 18 -5.34 -2.17 -12.82
CA ASP A 18 -4.19 -3.06 -12.79
C ASP A 18 -3.68 -3.31 -11.37
N TYR A 19 -4.10 -2.49 -10.40
CA TYR A 19 -3.67 -2.57 -9.01
C TYR A 19 -4.60 -3.48 -8.21
N THR A 20 -4.01 -4.47 -7.54
CA THR A 20 -4.75 -5.53 -6.83
C THR A 20 -4.47 -5.57 -5.33
N VAL A 21 -3.42 -4.85 -4.90
CA VAL A 21 -3.02 -4.74 -3.49
C VAL A 21 -2.99 -3.27 -3.07
N GLY A 22 -3.70 -2.96 -2.00
CA GLY A 22 -3.64 -1.67 -1.31
C GLY A 22 -2.73 -1.76 -0.09
N TRP A 23 -1.86 -0.78 0.09
CA TRP A 23 -1.01 -0.64 1.28
C TRP A 23 -1.22 0.76 1.87
N VAL A 24 -1.75 0.82 3.09
CA VAL A 24 -1.96 2.07 3.82
C VAL A 24 -0.94 2.15 4.97
N CYS A 25 -0.26 3.30 5.06
CA CYS A 25 0.63 3.64 6.17
C CYS A 25 0.04 4.79 7.00
N ALA A 26 0.21 4.79 8.31
CA ALA A 26 -0.24 5.90 9.16
C ALA A 26 0.69 7.12 9.06
N LEU A 27 2.00 6.90 8.99
CA LEU A 27 3.02 7.94 9.09
C LEU A 27 3.90 8.03 7.82
N PRO A 28 4.46 9.21 7.51
CA PRO A 28 5.43 9.36 6.42
C PRO A 28 6.67 8.47 6.58
N LEU A 29 7.12 8.25 7.81
CA LEU A 29 8.28 7.39 8.11
C LEU A 29 8.01 5.92 7.79
N GLU A 30 6.75 5.47 7.87
CA GLU A 30 6.33 4.11 7.54
C GLU A 30 6.16 3.93 6.02
N ARG A 31 5.68 4.98 5.32
CA ARG A 31 5.55 4.97 3.86
C ARG A 31 6.90 4.91 3.15
N THR A 32 7.93 5.52 3.72
CA THR A 32 9.27 5.58 3.10
C THR A 32 9.85 4.20 2.79
N PRO A 33 9.95 3.26 3.75
CA PRO A 33 10.39 1.90 3.47
C PRO A 33 9.40 1.15 2.56
N ALA A 34 8.09 1.35 2.71
CA ALA A 34 7.10 0.70 1.84
C ALA A 34 7.33 1.03 0.35
N VAL A 35 7.63 2.28 0.02
CA VAL A 35 7.98 2.71 -1.35
C VAL A 35 9.35 2.17 -1.78
N ALA A 36 10.31 2.08 -0.86
CA ALA A 36 11.64 1.53 -1.14
C ALA A 36 11.62 0.01 -1.39
N MET A 37 10.60 -0.71 -0.90
CA MET A 37 10.42 -2.15 -1.13
C MET A 37 9.84 -2.49 -2.51
N LEU A 38 9.38 -1.51 -3.29
CA LEU A 38 8.89 -1.74 -4.65
C LEU A 38 10.04 -2.16 -5.57
N ASP A 39 9.88 -3.27 -6.28
CA ASP A 39 10.83 -3.72 -7.31
C ASP A 39 10.85 -2.75 -8.50
N VAL A 40 9.65 -2.27 -8.87
CA VAL A 40 9.45 -1.29 -9.94
C VAL A 40 8.50 -0.21 -9.46
N GLN A 41 8.90 1.06 -9.59
CA GLN A 41 7.99 2.19 -9.41
C GLN A 41 7.28 2.50 -10.74
N HIS A 42 5.96 2.64 -10.69
CA HIS A 42 5.15 3.01 -11.85
C HIS A 42 4.93 4.52 -11.91
N PRO A 43 4.67 5.07 -13.11
CA PRO A 43 4.20 6.43 -13.25
C PRO A 43 2.91 6.67 -12.45
N ARG A 44 2.70 7.92 -12.05
CA ARG A 44 1.46 8.34 -11.39
C ARG A 44 0.29 8.24 -12.35
N LEU A 45 -0.87 7.89 -11.80
CA LEU A 45 -2.15 7.96 -12.48
C LEU A 45 -2.90 9.22 -12.04
N GLU A 46 -3.80 9.70 -12.89
CA GLU A 46 -4.72 10.79 -12.54
C GLU A 46 -5.73 10.29 -11.52
N ILE A 47 -5.67 10.84 -10.31
CA ILE A 47 -6.55 10.46 -9.22
C ILE A 47 -7.90 11.19 -9.38
N PRO A 48 -9.04 10.48 -9.26
CA PRO A 48 -10.36 11.12 -9.30
C PRO A 48 -10.48 12.25 -8.27
N ALA A 49 -11.16 13.35 -8.62
CA ALA A 49 -11.28 14.52 -7.73
C ALA A 49 -11.95 14.22 -6.36
N ALA A 50 -12.71 13.13 -6.26
CA ALA A 50 -13.32 12.67 -5.03
C ALA A 50 -12.34 11.96 -4.07
N ASP A 51 -11.22 11.46 -4.60
CA ASP A 51 -10.16 10.81 -3.84
C ASP A 51 -9.08 11.84 -3.50
N ARG A 52 -8.88 12.06 -2.19
CA ARG A 52 -7.91 13.03 -1.67
C ARG A 52 -6.57 12.39 -1.31
N ASN A 53 -6.42 11.09 -1.54
CA ASN A 53 -5.19 10.38 -1.24
C ASN A 53 -4.11 10.67 -2.28
N ALA A 54 -2.86 10.54 -1.84
CA ALA A 54 -1.69 10.53 -2.71
C ALA A 54 -1.08 9.13 -2.72
N TYR A 55 -0.93 8.55 -3.91
CA TYR A 55 -0.41 7.19 -4.07
C TYR A 55 1.02 7.19 -4.61
N ALA A 56 1.84 6.28 -4.07
CA ALA A 56 2.94 5.69 -4.81
C ALA A 56 2.45 4.40 -5.44
N LEU A 57 2.82 4.16 -6.69
CA LEU A 57 2.39 3.01 -7.47
C LEU A 57 3.61 2.21 -7.87
N GLY A 58 3.50 0.89 -7.85
CA GLY A 58 4.60 0.02 -8.26
C GLY A 58 4.23 -1.45 -8.25
N SER A 59 5.24 -2.30 -8.30
CA SER A 59 5.09 -3.76 -8.16
C SER A 59 6.07 -4.34 -7.15
N ILE A 60 5.65 -5.42 -6.50
CA ILE A 60 6.53 -6.38 -5.81
C ILE A 60 6.22 -7.76 -6.39
N GLY A 61 7.19 -8.38 -7.03
CA GLY A 61 6.99 -9.52 -7.91
C GLY A 61 5.91 -9.24 -8.95
N GLU A 62 4.93 -10.15 -9.06
CA GLU A 62 3.81 -10.07 -10.01
C GLU A 62 2.65 -9.17 -9.52
N HIS A 63 2.75 -8.60 -8.30
CA HIS A 63 1.65 -7.86 -7.69
C HIS A 63 1.82 -6.35 -7.88
N ASN A 64 0.86 -5.71 -8.55
CA ASN A 64 0.77 -4.25 -8.61
C ASN A 64 0.15 -3.69 -7.32
N ILE A 65 0.88 -2.78 -6.68
CA ILE A 65 0.58 -2.24 -5.34
C ILE A 65 0.33 -0.74 -5.42
N GLY A 66 -0.76 -0.30 -4.78
CA GLY A 66 -1.04 1.11 -4.50
C GLY A 66 -0.75 1.45 -3.04
N ILE A 67 0.25 2.31 -2.80
CA ILE A 67 0.69 2.70 -1.46
C ILE A 67 0.17 4.11 -1.14
N ALA A 68 -0.69 4.22 -0.13
CA ALA A 68 -1.17 5.50 0.41
C ALA A 68 -0.64 5.74 1.83
N ARG A 69 -0.70 7.00 2.26
CA ARG A 69 -0.53 7.36 3.66
C ARG A 69 -1.70 8.19 4.15
N LEU A 70 -1.91 8.20 5.46
CA LEU A 70 -2.84 9.12 6.09
C LEU A 70 -2.39 10.59 5.91
N PRO A 71 -3.34 11.54 5.96
CA PRO A 71 -3.03 12.96 5.93
C PRO A 71 -2.06 13.34 7.05
N LYS A 72 -1.21 14.34 6.80
CA LYS A 72 -0.15 14.70 7.75
C LYS A 72 -0.77 15.16 9.08
N GLY A 73 -0.34 14.54 10.18
CA GLY A 73 -0.84 14.86 11.52
C GLY A 73 -2.21 14.28 11.85
N MET A 74 -2.82 13.50 10.94
CA MET A 74 -4.13 12.89 11.13
C MET A 74 -3.97 11.38 11.21
N ILE A 75 -3.78 10.86 12.43
CA ILE A 75 -3.73 9.42 12.71
C ILE A 75 -5.11 8.91 13.17
N GLY A 76 -5.23 7.60 13.37
CA GLY A 76 -6.43 6.97 13.93
C GLY A 76 -7.37 6.34 12.90
N ASN A 77 -8.36 5.62 13.42
CA ASN A 77 -9.20 4.69 12.65
C ASN A 77 -10.06 5.39 11.60
N ASP A 78 -10.60 6.57 11.90
CA ASP A 78 -11.47 7.30 10.96
C ASP A 78 -10.69 7.74 9.70
N ASN A 79 -9.49 8.25 9.90
CA ASN A 79 -8.60 8.65 8.81
C ASN A 79 -8.15 7.44 8.00
N ALA A 80 -7.81 6.34 8.68
CA ALA A 80 -7.48 5.08 8.04
C ALA A 80 -8.63 4.54 7.18
N ALA A 81 -9.85 4.53 7.73
CA ALA A 81 -11.05 4.09 7.03
C ALA A 81 -11.35 4.97 5.81
N ALA A 82 -11.22 6.30 5.94
CA ALA A 82 -11.42 7.22 4.82
C ALA A 82 -10.41 6.97 3.69
N VAL A 83 -9.13 6.82 4.02
CA VAL A 83 -8.06 6.52 3.05
C VAL A 83 -8.33 5.19 2.35
N ALA A 84 -8.60 4.13 3.11
CA ALA A 84 -8.88 2.81 2.57
C ALA A 84 -10.13 2.79 1.68
N THR A 85 -11.21 3.46 2.11
CA THR A 85 -12.46 3.57 1.34
C THR A 85 -12.21 4.26 -0.01
N GLN A 86 -11.51 5.39 -0.03
CA GLN A 86 -11.19 6.09 -1.27
C GLN A 86 -10.27 5.24 -2.17
N MET A 87 -9.31 4.51 -1.58
CA MET A 87 -8.44 3.60 -2.32
C MET A 87 -9.22 2.51 -3.05
N VAL A 88 -10.14 1.81 -2.39
CA VAL A 88 -10.92 0.74 -3.04
C VAL A 88 -11.93 1.29 -4.07
N MET A 89 -12.38 2.54 -3.92
CA MET A 89 -13.19 3.23 -4.92
C MET A 89 -12.38 3.59 -6.17
N THR A 90 -11.14 4.06 -6.01
CA THR A 90 -10.26 4.44 -7.12
C THR A 90 -9.69 3.20 -7.83
N PHE A 91 -9.14 2.26 -7.07
CA PHE A 91 -8.53 1.03 -7.59
C PHE A 91 -9.50 -0.15 -7.44
N THR A 92 -10.47 -0.21 -8.34
CA THR A 92 -11.63 -1.13 -8.22
C THR A 92 -11.28 -2.62 -8.21
N ASN A 93 -10.05 -2.99 -8.57
CA ASN A 93 -9.57 -4.37 -8.59
C ASN A 93 -8.69 -4.73 -7.38
N VAL A 94 -8.57 -3.83 -6.39
CA VAL A 94 -7.92 -4.15 -5.11
C VAL A 94 -8.69 -5.27 -4.42
N LYS A 95 -8.01 -6.39 -4.20
CA LYS A 95 -8.53 -7.59 -3.53
C LYS A 95 -8.04 -7.70 -2.09
N PHE A 96 -6.85 -7.16 -1.83
CA PHE A 96 -6.21 -7.20 -0.52
C PHE A 96 -5.80 -5.78 -0.10
N GLY A 97 -6.17 -5.38 1.11
CA GLY A 97 -5.78 -4.12 1.71
C GLY A 97 -5.01 -4.37 3.01
N PHE A 98 -3.83 -3.79 3.14
CA PHE A 98 -2.99 -3.89 4.34
C PHE A 98 -2.85 -2.52 5.00
N MET A 99 -3.12 -2.46 6.30
CA MET A 99 -2.61 -1.37 7.15
C MET A 99 -1.27 -1.84 7.71
N VAL A 100 -0.18 -1.15 7.36
CA VAL A 100 1.16 -1.51 7.81
C VAL A 100 1.81 -0.28 8.44
N GLY A 101 2.28 -0.44 9.67
CA GLY A 101 2.90 0.64 10.43
C GLY A 101 3.63 0.09 11.65
N ILE A 102 4.20 1.01 12.42
CA ILE A 102 4.82 0.68 13.70
C ILE A 102 3.76 0.63 14.80
N GLY A 103 3.93 -0.29 15.75
CA GLY A 103 3.04 -0.47 16.89
C GLY A 103 3.81 -0.57 18.21
N GLY A 104 3.13 -0.26 19.31
CA GLY A 104 3.61 -0.58 20.65
C GLY A 104 3.28 -2.03 21.02
N GLY A 105 4.08 -2.64 21.90
CA GLY A 105 3.89 -4.02 22.34
C GLY A 105 3.98 -4.17 23.85
N ILE A 106 3.28 -5.18 24.40
CA ILE A 106 3.31 -5.51 25.84
C ILE A 106 4.05 -6.85 26.03
N PRO A 107 5.26 -6.86 26.64
CA PRO A 107 5.98 -8.08 26.98
C PRO A 107 5.20 -8.99 27.97
N PRO A 108 5.47 -10.31 27.99
CA PRO A 108 6.53 -11.01 27.26
C PRO A 108 6.12 -11.53 25.87
N ALA A 109 4.86 -11.32 25.46
CA ALA A 109 4.30 -11.88 24.23
C ALA A 109 4.92 -11.30 22.95
N VAL A 110 5.44 -10.08 23.03
CA VAL A 110 6.07 -9.36 21.91
C VAL A 110 7.36 -8.68 22.38
N ARG A 111 8.33 -8.59 21.47
CA ARG A 111 9.65 -7.96 21.65
C ARG A 111 9.90 -6.94 20.55
N LEU A 112 10.85 -6.03 20.80
CA LEU A 112 11.27 -5.06 19.78
C LEU A 112 11.83 -5.79 18.55
N GLY A 113 11.28 -5.47 17.38
CA GLY A 113 11.66 -6.09 16.11
C GLY A 113 10.70 -7.19 15.64
N ASP A 114 9.75 -7.61 16.46
CA ASP A 114 8.72 -8.56 16.04
C ASP A 114 7.78 -7.91 15.01
N VAL A 115 7.37 -8.71 14.02
CA VAL A 115 6.29 -8.37 13.09
C VAL A 115 5.05 -9.12 13.52
N VAL A 116 4.01 -8.37 13.89
CA VAL A 116 2.74 -8.92 14.33
C VAL A 116 1.72 -8.81 13.20
N VAL A 117 0.93 -9.86 12.99
CA VAL A 117 -0.14 -9.90 11.99
C VAL A 117 -1.46 -10.12 12.71
N GLY A 118 -2.39 -9.17 12.57
CA GLY A 118 -3.72 -9.27 13.13
C GLY A 118 -4.55 -10.29 12.34
N THR A 119 -4.93 -11.39 12.97
CA THR A 119 -5.83 -12.39 12.39
C THR A 119 -7.22 -12.26 13.00
N LEU A 120 -8.27 -12.53 12.23
CA LEU A 120 -9.62 -12.68 12.78
C LEU A 120 -9.64 -13.97 13.63
N GLY A 121 -9.85 -13.83 14.95
CA GLY A 121 -9.92 -14.95 15.88
C GLY A 121 -10.87 -14.64 17.05
N ASP A 122 -11.64 -15.64 17.48
CA ASP A 122 -12.50 -15.63 18.68
C ASP A 122 -13.50 -14.46 18.81
N GLY A 123 -14.02 -13.95 17.70
CA GLY A 123 -15.09 -12.94 17.69
C GLY A 123 -14.63 -11.50 17.86
N TYR A 124 -13.32 -11.24 17.86
CA TYR A 124 -12.78 -9.87 17.86
C TYR A 124 -12.38 -9.45 16.44
N PRO A 125 -12.63 -8.19 16.04
CA PRO A 125 -12.04 -7.65 14.82
C PRO A 125 -10.51 -7.76 14.97
N GLY A 126 -9.83 -8.21 13.92
CA GLY A 126 -8.38 -8.30 13.88
C GLY A 126 -7.78 -6.90 14.02
N VAL A 127 -7.48 -6.52 15.24
CA VAL A 127 -6.86 -5.25 15.61
C VAL A 127 -5.65 -5.62 16.46
N ILE A 128 -4.49 -5.10 16.08
CA ILE A 128 -3.29 -5.11 16.92
C ILE A 128 -3.32 -3.83 17.75
#